data_AF-A0A243RA38-F1
#
_entry.id   AF-A0A243RA38-F1
#
_cell.length_a   1.000
_cell.length_b   1.000
_cell.length_c   1.000
_cell.angle_alpha   90.00
_cell.angle_beta   90.00
_cell.angle_gamma   90.00
#
_symmetry.space_group_name_H-M   'P 1'
#
loop_
_entity.id
_entity.type
_entity.pdbx_description
1 polymer ?
#
loop_
_entity_poly.entity_id
_entity_poly.type
_entity_poly.pdbx_seq_one_letter_code
_entity_poly.pdbx_strand_id
1 'polypeptide(L)'
;LTDNAWAYTKNTWRDTCRELGIGPRWTRPWRPQTNGKVERFHRTLLDEWAYQRPYTSDTERQTAFPDWLDWYNYHRPHTGISGQTPASRVTNLSEQHT
;
A
#
# COMPACT_ATOMS: atom_id res chain seq x y z
N LEU A 1 -3.01 -0.17 10.68
CA LEU A 1 -2.40 1.04 11.28
C LEU A 1 -2.60 2.16 10.28
N THR A 2 -3.15 3.28 10.70
CA THR A 2 -3.43 4.44 9.83
C THR A 2 -3.03 5.73 10.54
N ASP A 3 -2.96 6.84 9.82
CA ASP A 3 -2.78 8.15 10.43
C ASP A 3 -4.09 8.65 11.08
N ASN A 4 -4.03 9.82 11.73
CA ASN A 4 -5.18 10.43 12.38
C ASN A 4 -6.01 11.31 11.44
N ALA A 5 -5.92 11.13 10.11
CA ALA A 5 -6.71 11.92 9.18
C ALA A 5 -8.21 11.70 9.41
N TRP A 6 -9.00 12.71 9.03
CA TRP A 6 -10.44 12.70 9.24
C TRP A 6 -11.12 11.47 8.60
N ALA A 7 -10.62 11.02 7.44
CA ALA A 7 -11.09 9.84 6.73
C ALA A 7 -11.00 8.53 7.55
N TYR A 8 -10.10 8.46 8.53
CA TYR A 8 -9.85 7.24 9.33
C TYR A 8 -10.23 7.36 10.81
N THR A 9 -10.74 8.52 11.23
CA THR A 9 -11.02 8.79 12.66
C THR A 9 -12.51 8.96 12.96
N LYS A 10 -13.36 9.06 11.93
CA LYS A 10 -14.82 9.21 12.04
C LYS A 10 -15.51 8.27 11.04
N ASN A 11 -16.84 8.27 11.04
CA ASN A 11 -17.71 7.78 9.96
C ASN A 11 -17.65 6.28 9.60
N THR A 12 -18.18 5.97 8.40
CA THR A 12 -18.28 4.68 7.70
C THR A 12 -17.03 3.83 7.86
N TRP A 13 -15.82 4.39 7.80
CA TRP A 13 -14.60 3.58 7.93
C TRP A 13 -14.53 2.83 9.27
N ARG A 14 -14.89 3.50 10.37
CA ARG A 14 -14.87 2.90 11.70
C ARG A 14 -15.97 1.83 11.84
N ASP A 15 -17.13 2.06 11.24
CA ASP A 15 -18.23 1.11 11.26
C ASP A 15 -17.91 -0.13 10.41
N THR A 16 -17.35 0.04 9.21
CA THR A 16 -16.83 -1.06 8.38
C THR A 16 -15.75 -1.86 9.09
N CYS A 17 -14.81 -1.20 9.79
CA CYS A 17 -13.81 -1.92 10.59
C CYS A 17 -14.48 -2.78 11.67
N ARG A 18 -15.54 -2.28 12.32
CA ARG A 18 -16.29 -3.04 13.33
C ARG A 18 -17.00 -4.24 12.70
N GLU A 19 -17.68 -4.04 11.57
CA GLU A 19 -18.38 -5.11 10.84
C GLU A 19 -17.44 -6.23 10.39
N LEU A 20 -16.23 -5.86 9.94
CA LEU A 20 -15.19 -6.81 9.51
C LEU A 20 -14.37 -7.38 10.68
N GLY A 21 -14.65 -7.01 11.94
CA GLY A 21 -13.89 -7.44 13.11
C GLY A 21 -12.43 -6.93 13.16
N ILE A 22 -12.12 -5.87 12.41
CA ILE A 22 -10.79 -5.27 12.33
C ILE A 22 -10.62 -4.28 13.48
N GLY A 23 -9.59 -4.48 14.32
CA GLY A 23 -9.22 -3.54 15.38
C GLY A 23 -8.41 -2.35 14.86
N PRO A 24 -8.98 -1.12 14.76
CA PRO A 24 -8.27 0.03 14.24
C PRO A 24 -7.08 0.42 15.13
N ARG A 25 -5.98 0.85 14.51
CA ARG A 25 -4.81 1.39 15.22
C ARG A 25 -4.36 2.65 14.52
N TRP A 26 -4.05 3.68 15.29
CA TRP A 26 -3.59 4.98 14.77
C TRP A 26 -2.12 5.22 15.10
N THR A 27 -1.44 5.97 14.23
CA THR A 27 -0.09 6.47 14.51
C THR A 27 -0.13 7.42 15.70
N ARG A 28 0.89 7.37 16.55
CA ARG A 28 1.01 8.30 17.67
C ARG A 28 1.36 9.70 17.12
N PRO A 29 0.81 10.78 17.69
CA PRO A 29 1.22 12.14 17.33
C PRO A 29 2.75 12.29 17.41
N TRP A 30 3.32 13.01 16.44
CA TRP A 30 4.77 13.29 16.38
C TRP A 30 5.67 12.04 16.30
N ARG A 31 5.18 10.98 15.64
CA ARG A 31 5.94 9.74 15.37
C ARG A 31 5.83 9.31 13.89
N PRO A 32 6.39 10.10 12.95
CA PRO A 32 6.30 9.79 11.52
C PRO A 32 6.99 8.47 11.13
N GLN A 33 7.92 7.97 11.95
CA GLN A 33 8.68 6.75 11.67
C GLN A 33 7.78 5.52 11.49
N THR A 34 6.60 5.48 12.12
CA THR A 34 5.65 4.36 11.96
C THR A 34 4.99 4.33 10.59
N ASN A 35 4.97 5.46 9.88
CA ASN A 35 4.34 5.61 8.57
C ASN A 35 5.35 5.53 7.41
N GLY A 36 6.66 5.60 7.70
CA GLY A 36 7.70 5.67 6.67
C GLY A 36 7.68 4.54 5.64
N LYS A 37 7.17 3.36 5.99
CA LYS A 37 7.00 2.25 5.03
C LYS A 37 5.95 2.55 3.96
N VAL A 38 4.77 3.03 4.37
CA VAL A 38 3.71 3.36 3.41
C VAL A 38 4.06 4.62 2.63
N GLU A 39 4.72 5.59 3.26
CA GLU A 39 5.24 6.78 2.57
C GLU A 39 6.28 6.41 1.50
N ARG A 40 7.20 5.48 1.81
CA ARG A 40 8.17 4.99 0.82
C ARG A 40 7.48 4.29 -0.34
N PHE A 41 6.48 3.46 -0.04
CA PHE A 41 5.66 2.79 -1.05
C PHE A 41 4.94 3.80 -1.95
N HIS A 42 4.23 4.78 -1.37
CA HIS A 42 3.52 5.80 -2.14
C HIS A 42 4.46 6.60 -3.04
N ARG A 43 5.64 6.99 -2.55
CA ARG A 43 6.62 7.68 -3.40
C ARG A 43 7.02 6.82 -4.60
N THR A 44 7.37 5.55 -4.35
CA THR A 44 7.73 4.61 -5.41
C THR A 44 6.58 4.36 -6.39
N LEU A 45 5.34 4.26 -5.90
CA LEU A 45 4.13 4.14 -6.72
C LEU A 45 3.89 5.36 -7.60
N LEU A 46 4.14 6.56 -7.08
CA LEU A 46 4.02 7.79 -7.87
C LEU A 46 5.10 7.86 -8.96
N ASP A 47 6.35 7.55 -8.59
CA ASP A 47 7.49 7.63 -9.51
C ASP A 47 7.42 6.56 -10.61
N GLU A 48 7.08 5.31 -10.25
CA GLU A 48 7.23 4.14 -11.12
C GLU A 48 5.90 3.71 -11.80
N TRP A 49 4.75 4.23 -11.36
CA TRP A 49 3.45 3.98 -12.01
C TRP A 49 2.73 5.27 -12.38
N ALA A 50 2.38 6.12 -11.42
CA ALA A 50 1.46 7.23 -11.66
C ALA A 50 2.03 8.28 -12.62
N TYR A 51 3.34 8.52 -12.55
CA TYR A 51 4.08 9.51 -13.35
C TYR A 51 5.20 8.90 -14.19
N GLN A 52 5.24 7.58 -14.34
CA GLN A 52 6.24 6.87 -15.14
C GLN A 52 6.24 7.31 -16.61
N ARG A 53 5.06 7.65 -17.14
CA ARG A 53 4.84 8.11 -18.52
C ARG A 53 3.59 8.98 -18.59
N PRO A 54 3.43 9.83 -19.62
CA PRO A 54 2.16 10.48 -19.88
C PRO A 54 1.11 9.42 -20.26
N TYR A 55 0.02 9.36 -19.50
CA TYR A 55 -1.17 8.60 -19.84
C TYR A 55 -2.16 9.49 -20.58
N THR A 56 -2.89 8.91 -21.53
CA THR A 56 -3.92 9.60 -22.31
C THR A 56 -5.27 9.65 -21.58
N SER A 57 -5.48 8.76 -20.60
CA SER A 57 -6.69 8.72 -19.77
C SER A 57 -6.43 8.08 -18.40
N ASP A 58 -7.33 8.32 -17.45
CA ASP A 58 -7.29 7.64 -16.15
C ASP A 58 -7.52 6.13 -16.29
N THR A 59 -8.39 5.71 -17.21
CA THR A 59 -8.62 4.29 -17.52
C THR A 59 -7.34 3.60 -17.96
N GLU A 60 -6.56 4.22 -18.85
CA GLU A 60 -5.27 3.67 -19.28
C GLU A 60 -4.31 3.49 -18.09
N ARG A 61 -4.25 4.49 -17.20
CA ARG A 61 -3.41 4.42 -16.00
C ARG A 61 -3.88 3.32 -15.04
N GLN A 62 -5.19 3.18 -14.84
CA GLN A 62 -5.77 2.12 -14.02
C GLN A 62 -5.48 0.73 -14.60
N THR A 63 -5.58 0.54 -15.92
CA THR A 63 -5.27 -0.74 -16.58
C THR A 63 -3.80 -1.13 -16.41
N ALA A 64 -2.88 -0.17 -16.35
CA ALA A 64 -1.46 -0.43 -16.10
C ALA A 64 -1.13 -0.74 -14.63
N PHE A 65 -2.06 -0.49 -13.69
CA PHE A 65 -1.78 -0.62 -12.26
C PHE A 65 -1.55 -2.07 -11.78
N PRO A 66 -2.35 -3.08 -12.19
CA PRO A 66 -2.12 -4.46 -11.78
C PRO A 66 -0.75 -4.99 -12.17
N ASP A 67 -0.29 -4.71 -13.40
CA ASP A 67 1.03 -5.14 -13.89
C ASP A 67 2.17 -4.53 -13.05
N TRP A 68 2.03 -3.24 -12.71
CA TRP A 68 3.00 -2.58 -11.84
C TRP A 68 2.97 -3.16 -10.41
N LEU A 69 1.79 -3.49 -9.88
CA LEU A 69 1.64 -4.06 -8.55
C LEU A 69 2.24 -5.46 -8.46
N ASP A 70 2.04 -6.29 -9.50
CA ASP A 70 2.66 -7.61 -9.64
C ASP A 70 4.19 -7.48 -9.65
N TRP A 71 4.71 -6.60 -10.52
CA TRP A 71 6.13 -6.33 -10.57
C TRP A 71 6.69 -5.85 -9.23
N TYR A 72 6.03 -4.90 -8.56
CA TYR A 72 6.47 -4.38 -7.26
C TYR A 72 6.50 -5.48 -6.20
N ASN A 73 5.47 -6.32 -6.12
CA ASN A 73 5.33 -7.32 -5.06
C ASN A 73 6.20 -8.58 -5.29
N TYR A 74 6.30 -9.05 -6.54
CA TYR A 74 6.85 -10.37 -6.87
C TYR A 74 8.16 -10.34 -7.66
N HIS A 75 8.57 -9.19 -8.21
CA HIS A 75 9.75 -9.11 -9.09
C HIS A 75 10.76 -8.04 -8.69
N ARG A 76 10.32 -6.95 -8.06
CA ARG A 76 11.18 -5.82 -7.69
C ARG A 76 12.11 -6.22 -6.54
N PRO A 77 13.45 -6.08 -6.70
CA PRO A 77 14.38 -6.32 -5.61
C PRO A 77 14.41 -5.12 -4.63
N HIS A 78 14.41 -5.40 -3.33
CA HIS A 78 14.46 -4.36 -2.29
C HIS A 78 15.74 -4.48 -1.44
N THR A 79 16.56 -3.43 -1.46
CA THR A 79 17.83 -3.39 -0.69
C THR A 79 17.62 -3.52 0.82
N GLY A 80 16.52 -2.97 1.35
CA GLY A 80 16.16 -3.09 2.77
C GLY A 80 15.79 -4.51 3.23
N ILE A 81 15.65 -5.46 2.30
CA ILE A 81 15.40 -6.88 2.57
C ILE A 81 16.35 -7.78 1.76
N SER A 82 17.61 -7.37 1.65
CA SER A 82 18.69 -8.16 1.01
C SER A 82 18.39 -8.56 -0.44
N GLY A 83 17.72 -7.68 -1.19
CA GLY A 83 17.38 -7.90 -2.59
C GLY A 83 16.18 -8.82 -2.82
N GLN A 84 15.55 -9.32 -1.75
CA GLN A 84 14.31 -10.09 -1.87
C GLN A 84 13.13 -9.20 -2.28
N THR A 85 12.05 -9.83 -2.70
CA THR A 85 10.81 -9.17 -3.13
C THR A 85 9.89 -8.92 -1.93
N PRO A 86 9.01 -7.91 -1.96
CA PRO A 86 8.09 -7.64 -0.86
C PRO A 86 7.24 -8.86 -0.47
N ALA A 87 6.74 -9.63 -1.44
CA ALA A 87 5.93 -10.82 -1.20
C ALA A 87 6.67 -11.90 -0.40
N SER A 88 7.99 -12.01 -0.52
CA SER A 88 8.80 -12.99 0.26
C SER A 88 8.71 -12.79 1.78
N ARG A 89 8.23 -11.64 2.25
CA ARG A 89 8.13 -11.26 3.66
C ARG A 89 6.71 -11.40 4.22
N VAL A 90 5.74 -11.75 3.39
CA VAL A 90 4.33 -11.90 3.77
C VAL A 90 3.92 -13.35 3.58
N THR A 91 3.51 -14.02 4.66
CA THR A 91 3.16 -15.45 4.64
C THR A 91 1.68 -15.72 4.40
N ASN A 92 0.84 -14.67 4.35
CA ASN A 92 -0.62 -14.75 4.25
C ASN A 92 -1.15 -13.73 3.24
N LEU A 93 -0.65 -13.75 1.99
CA LEU A 93 -1.25 -12.94 0.93
C LEU A 93 -2.63 -13.54 0.60
N SER A 94 -3.65 -12.71 0.38
CA SER A 94 -5.04 -13.14 0.18
C SER A 94 -5.31 -13.90 -1.13
N GLU A 95 -4.26 -14.43 -1.77
CA GLU A 95 -4.31 -15.25 -2.98
C GLU A 95 -3.54 -16.58 -2.81
N GLN A 96 -3.09 -16.90 -1.58
CA GLN A 96 -2.45 -18.20 -1.26
C GLN A 96 -3.44 -19.28 -0.79
N HIS A 97 -4.75 -19.03 -0.88
CA HIS A 97 -5.74 -20.10 -0.84
C HIS A 97 -5.94 -20.61 -2.28
N THR A 98 -5.14 -21.59 -2.66
CA THR A 98 -5.52 -22.53 -3.73
C THR A 98 -6.62 -23.45 -3.21
#